data_AF-A0A3B1IQL2-F1
#
_entry.id   AF-A0A3B1IQL2-F1
#
_cell.length_a   1.000
_cell.length_b   1.000
_cell.length_c   1.000
_cell.angle_alpha   90.00
_cell.angle_beta   90.00
_cell.angle_gamma   90.00
#
_symmetry.space_group_name_H-M   'P 1'
#
loop_
_entity.id
_entity.type
_entity.pdbx_description
1 polymer ?
#
loop_
_entity_poly.entity_id
_entity_poly.type
_entity_poly.pdbx_seq_one_letter_code
_entity_poly.pdbx_strand_id
1 'polypeptide(L)'
;VVGNLNSDKQMNNEENQITERFEPYQEPVEEDEEGQEREELTSTDLPQSDSKQESENACDTEEELWRQEKDRLMDMLREAVEERDMCKEELELDKVEEEKTRLSTLCDQLKSKLKMLKTEMDDKEDSALRQERMKLRNLRVSLGHLLVSFMPALSLEQVDFSSDIIDELLKQVLQEVTQSSVT
;
A
#
# COMPACT_ATOMS: atom_id res chain seq x y z
N VAL A 1 -9.75 -16.40 39.58
CA VAL A 1 -10.87 -16.11 38.64
C VAL A 1 -10.37 -16.48 37.26
N VAL A 2 -11.01 -17.49 36.69
CA VAL A 2 -10.64 -18.17 35.45
C VAL A 2 -11.02 -17.26 34.28
N GLY A 3 -10.17 -17.21 33.26
CA GLY A 3 -10.41 -16.42 32.05
C GLY A 3 -11.60 -16.93 31.25
N ASN A 4 -12.13 -16.07 30.38
CA ASN A 4 -12.85 -16.53 29.21
C ASN A 4 -12.61 -15.57 28.04
N LEU A 5 -11.93 -16.12 27.03
CA LEU A 5 -11.77 -15.59 25.69
C LEU A 5 -13.04 -15.96 24.93
N ASN A 6 -13.83 -14.97 24.49
CA ASN A 6 -14.73 -15.09 23.34
C ASN A 6 -15.49 -13.76 23.20
N SER A 7 -15.10 -12.94 22.22
CA SER A 7 -16.02 -11.97 21.60
C SER A 7 -15.41 -11.30 20.35
N ASP A 8 -14.68 -12.03 19.50
CA ASP A 8 -14.18 -11.47 18.22
C ASP A 8 -14.57 -12.34 17.02
N LYS A 9 -15.86 -12.69 16.93
CA LYS A 9 -16.45 -13.28 15.73
C LYS A 9 -17.89 -12.83 15.56
N GLN A 10 -18.11 -11.56 15.21
CA GLN A 10 -19.40 -11.14 14.64
C GLN A 10 -19.40 -9.72 14.07
N MET A 11 -18.47 -9.35 13.19
CA MET A 11 -18.61 -8.15 12.35
C MET A 11 -17.87 -8.37 11.04
N ASN A 12 -18.36 -9.28 10.20
CA ASN A 12 -17.91 -9.45 8.80
C ASN A 12 -18.99 -10.24 8.05
N ASN A 13 -20.19 -9.68 7.91
CA ASN A 13 -21.22 -10.27 7.03
C ASN A 13 -22.28 -9.28 6.52
N GLU A 14 -21.96 -7.98 6.40
CA GLU A 14 -22.93 -7.02 5.84
C GLU A 14 -22.39 -6.17 4.67
N GLU A 15 -21.12 -6.29 4.29
CA GLU A 15 -20.55 -5.54 3.14
C GLU A 15 -20.51 -6.31 1.80
N ASN A 16 -21.24 -7.43 1.68
CA ASN A 16 -21.28 -8.24 0.45
C ASN A 16 -22.67 -8.34 -0.22
N GLN A 17 -23.61 -7.43 0.09
CA GLN A 17 -24.97 -7.49 -0.47
C GLN A 17 -25.30 -6.45 -1.55
N ILE A 18 -24.34 -5.65 -2.02
CA ILE A 18 -24.58 -4.74 -3.16
C ILE A 18 -23.61 -5.09 -4.27
N THR A 19 -23.79 -6.28 -4.84
CA THR A 19 -23.34 -6.55 -6.21
C THR A 19 -24.60 -6.82 -7.01
N GLU A 20 -25.27 -5.74 -7.41
CA GLU A 20 -26.32 -5.83 -8.42
C GLU A 20 -25.70 -6.42 -9.68
N ARG A 21 -26.07 -7.66 -9.98
CA ARG A 21 -25.64 -8.38 -11.17
C ARG A 21 -26.29 -7.69 -12.37
N PHE A 22 -25.54 -6.80 -13.02
CA PHE A 22 -25.93 -6.25 -14.31
C PHE A 22 -25.92 -7.39 -15.34
N GLU A 23 -27.10 -7.84 -15.76
CA GLU A 23 -27.21 -8.71 -16.93
C GLU A 23 -27.16 -7.85 -18.20
N PRO A 24 -26.36 -8.22 -19.22
CA PRO A 24 -26.36 -7.52 -20.50
C PRO A 24 -27.72 -7.62 -21.18
N TYR A 25 -28.22 -6.49 -21.69
CA TYR A 25 -29.49 -6.43 -22.42
C TYR A 25 -29.41 -7.30 -23.69
N GLN A 26 -30.43 -8.13 -23.94
CA GLN A 26 -30.60 -8.86 -25.20
C GLN A 26 -31.73 -8.20 -26.00
N GLU A 27 -31.45 -7.90 -27.26
CA GLU A 27 -32.38 -7.30 -28.22
C GLU A 27 -33.42 -8.36 -28.70
N PRO A 28 -34.71 -8.02 -28.85
CA PRO A 28 -35.72 -8.97 -29.31
C PRO A 28 -35.48 -9.41 -30.77
N VAL A 29 -35.63 -10.71 -31.05
CA VAL A 29 -35.56 -11.27 -32.40
C VAL A 29 -36.90 -11.05 -33.10
N GLU A 30 -36.89 -10.37 -34.25
CA GLU A 30 -38.07 -10.28 -35.12
C GLU A 30 -38.28 -11.63 -35.82
N GLU A 31 -39.44 -12.26 -35.57
CA GLU A 31 -39.88 -13.44 -36.30
C GLU A 31 -40.58 -13.00 -37.60
N ASP A 32 -39.85 -13.04 -38.71
CA ASP A 32 -40.41 -13.05 -40.06
C ASP A 32 -40.88 -14.47 -40.40
N GLU A 33 -42.19 -14.73 -40.51
CA GLU A 33 -42.71 -15.78 -41.42
C GLU A 33 -44.12 -15.44 -41.96
N GLU A 34 -44.11 -15.06 -43.24
CA GLU A 34 -44.93 -15.52 -44.37
C GLU A 34 -46.48 -15.50 -44.32
N GLY A 35 -47.06 -14.92 -45.38
CA GLY A 35 -48.48 -14.58 -45.50
C GLY A 35 -49.35 -15.56 -46.27
N GLN A 36 -50.64 -15.21 -46.44
CA GLN A 36 -51.40 -15.57 -47.64
C GLN A 36 -52.73 -14.78 -47.79
N GLU A 37 -52.81 -14.08 -48.94
CA GLU A 37 -53.97 -13.81 -49.81
C GLU A 37 -55.34 -13.38 -49.23
N ARG A 38 -55.79 -12.17 -49.62
CA ARG A 38 -56.79 -12.00 -50.69
C ARG A 38 -56.94 -10.54 -51.12
N GLU A 39 -57.01 -10.37 -52.44
CA GLU A 39 -57.31 -9.14 -53.16
C GLU A 39 -58.75 -8.67 -52.88
N GLU A 40 -58.94 -7.37 -52.71
CA GLU A 40 -60.09 -6.67 -53.30
C GLU A 40 -59.69 -5.23 -53.65
N LEU A 41 -59.65 -4.96 -54.96
CA LEU A 41 -59.42 -3.66 -55.56
C LEU A 41 -60.65 -2.76 -55.34
N THR A 42 -60.46 -1.55 -54.83
CA THR A 42 -61.32 -0.41 -55.21
C THR A 42 -60.56 0.90 -55.06
N SER A 43 -60.42 1.59 -56.19
CA SER A 43 -59.71 2.86 -56.36
C SER A 43 -60.28 3.98 -55.50
N THR A 44 -59.40 4.72 -54.84
CA THR A 44 -59.62 6.13 -54.48
C THR A 44 -58.34 6.90 -54.72
N ASP A 45 -58.31 7.67 -55.82
CA ASP A 45 -57.36 8.74 -56.04
C ASP A 45 -57.47 9.76 -54.89
N LEU A 46 -56.44 9.85 -54.06
CA LEU A 46 -56.26 10.95 -53.11
C LEU A 46 -54.92 11.64 -53.41
N PRO A 47 -54.88 12.98 -53.44
CA PRO A 47 -53.71 13.73 -53.85
C PRO A 47 -52.56 13.49 -52.86
N GLN A 48 -51.33 13.37 -53.36
CA GLN A 48 -50.11 13.50 -52.55
C GLN A 48 -50.17 14.85 -51.82
N SER A 49 -50.56 14.82 -50.55
CA SER A 49 -50.39 15.93 -49.61
C SER A 49 -49.08 15.72 -48.86
N ASP A 50 -48.43 16.84 -48.54
CA ASP A 50 -47.13 17.03 -47.90
C ASP A 50 -46.92 16.34 -46.52
N SER A 51 -47.82 15.44 -46.13
CA SER A 51 -47.91 14.82 -44.80
C SER A 51 -46.86 13.73 -44.54
N LYS A 52 -46.22 13.20 -45.58
CA LYS A 52 -45.22 12.11 -45.42
C LYS A 52 -43.88 12.64 -44.90
N GLN A 53 -43.50 13.84 -45.32
CA GLN A 53 -42.23 14.47 -44.96
C GLN A 53 -42.24 15.00 -43.51
N GLU A 54 -43.40 15.42 -42.99
CA GLU A 54 -43.53 15.85 -41.58
C GLU A 54 -43.46 14.67 -40.59
N SER A 55 -43.96 13.49 -40.97
CA SER A 55 -43.93 12.28 -40.12
C SER A 55 -42.53 11.67 -40.01
N GLU A 56 -41.77 11.63 -41.10
CA GLU A 56 -40.38 11.16 -41.10
C GLU A 56 -39.48 12.12 -40.30
N ASN A 57 -39.63 13.43 -40.51
CA ASN A 57 -38.89 14.45 -39.75
C ASN A 57 -39.20 14.45 -38.25
N ALA A 58 -40.43 14.13 -37.83
CA ALA A 58 -40.79 14.05 -36.41
C ALA A 58 -40.13 12.85 -35.72
N CYS A 59 -40.07 11.69 -36.40
CA CYS A 59 -39.39 10.50 -35.92
C CYS A 59 -37.87 10.73 -35.74
N ASP A 60 -37.25 11.39 -36.73
CA ASP A 60 -35.82 11.76 -36.67
C ASP A 60 -35.51 12.70 -35.51
N THR A 61 -36.43 13.63 -35.16
CA THR A 61 -36.25 14.54 -34.02
C THR A 61 -36.37 13.85 -32.67
N GLU A 62 -37.22 12.84 -32.54
CA GLU A 62 -37.38 12.07 -31.30
C GLU A 62 -36.15 11.18 -31.04
N GLU A 63 -35.62 10.56 -32.11
CA GLU A 63 -34.37 9.81 -32.03
C GLU A 63 -33.18 10.68 -31.60
N GLU A 64 -33.07 11.91 -32.14
CA GLU A 64 -32.01 12.84 -31.77
C GLU A 64 -32.10 13.31 -30.31
N LEU A 65 -33.33 13.55 -29.80
CA LEU A 65 -33.54 13.87 -28.40
C LEU A 65 -33.15 12.70 -27.48
N TRP A 66 -33.47 11.47 -27.87
CA TRP A 66 -33.06 10.29 -27.13
C TRP A 66 -31.53 10.08 -27.15
N ARG A 67 -30.89 10.34 -28.30
CA ARG A 67 -29.42 10.34 -28.40
C ARG A 67 -28.80 11.37 -27.45
N GLN A 68 -29.33 12.58 -27.43
CA GLN A 68 -28.87 13.64 -26.54
C GLN A 68 -29.04 13.28 -25.06
N GLU A 69 -30.20 12.74 -24.66
CA GLU A 69 -30.42 12.33 -23.27
C GLU A 69 -29.51 11.17 -22.87
N LYS A 70 -29.31 10.20 -23.75
CA LYS A 70 -28.37 9.10 -23.53
C LYS A 70 -26.94 9.62 -23.36
N ASP A 71 -26.49 10.53 -24.20
CA ASP A 71 -25.14 11.11 -24.10
C ASP A 71 -24.97 11.89 -22.79
N ARG A 72 -25.99 12.67 -22.41
CA ARG A 72 -26.06 13.36 -21.11
C ARG A 72 -25.95 12.39 -19.93
N LEU A 73 -26.67 11.26 -19.95
CA LEU A 73 -26.59 10.24 -18.91
C LEU A 73 -25.23 9.55 -18.86
N MET A 74 -24.61 9.30 -20.03
CA MET A 74 -23.27 8.72 -20.12
C MET A 74 -22.20 9.66 -19.55
N ASP A 75 -22.33 10.97 -19.78
CA ASP A 75 -21.43 11.97 -19.20
C ASP A 75 -21.61 12.07 -17.68
N MET A 76 -22.85 12.10 -17.19
CA MET A 76 -23.12 12.05 -15.74
C MET A 76 -22.56 10.78 -15.08
N LEU A 77 -22.66 9.63 -15.75
CA LEU A 77 -22.10 8.37 -15.25
C LEU A 77 -20.56 8.42 -15.21
N ARG A 78 -19.94 9.02 -16.22
CA ARG A 78 -18.48 9.23 -16.27
C ARG A 78 -18.03 10.09 -15.10
N GLU A 79 -18.68 11.24 -14.89
CA GLU A 79 -18.37 12.14 -13.78
C GLU A 79 -18.51 11.43 -12.43
N ALA A 80 -19.60 10.69 -12.22
CA ALA A 80 -19.80 9.93 -10.98
C ALA A 80 -18.75 8.84 -10.75
N VAL A 81 -18.26 8.19 -11.81
CA VAL A 81 -17.17 7.22 -11.74
C VAL A 81 -15.86 7.89 -11.35
N GLU A 82 -15.53 9.03 -11.97
CA GLU A 82 -14.33 9.80 -11.65
C GLU A 82 -14.35 10.31 -10.21
N GLU A 83 -15.47 10.85 -9.74
CA GLU A 83 -15.65 11.28 -8.35
C GLU A 83 -15.48 10.14 -7.35
N ARG A 84 -16.07 8.97 -7.64
CA ARG A 84 -15.91 7.78 -6.80
C ARG A 84 -14.44 7.36 -6.73
N ASP A 85 -13.75 7.34 -7.86
CA ASP A 85 -12.36 6.90 -7.92
C ASP A 85 -11.44 7.86 -7.18
N MET A 86 -11.65 9.18 -7.32
CA MET A 86 -10.94 10.19 -6.53
C MET A 86 -11.19 10.03 -5.02
N CYS A 87 -12.45 9.87 -4.61
CA CYS A 87 -12.80 9.69 -3.20
C CYS A 87 -12.19 8.41 -2.61
N LYS A 88 -12.15 7.33 -3.39
CA LYS A 88 -11.52 6.08 -2.99
C LYS A 88 -10.01 6.25 -2.82
N GLU A 89 -9.34 6.95 -3.72
CA GLU A 89 -7.91 7.24 -3.62
C GLU A 89 -7.58 8.11 -2.40
N GLU A 90 -8.38 9.15 -2.15
CA GLU A 90 -8.22 10.03 -0.97
C GLU A 90 -8.37 9.23 0.33
N LEU A 91 -9.38 8.37 0.43
CA LEU A 91 -9.60 7.54 1.61
C LEU A 91 -8.47 6.52 1.84
N GLU A 92 -7.90 5.95 0.78
CA GLU A 92 -6.72 5.07 0.92
C GLU A 92 -5.47 5.86 1.33
N LEU A 93 -5.31 7.09 0.85
CA LEU A 93 -4.21 7.98 1.25
C LEU A 93 -4.30 8.34 2.74
N ASP A 94 -5.49 8.69 3.21
CA ASP A 94 -5.74 9.02 4.62
C ASP A 94 -5.40 7.84 5.55
N LYS A 95 -5.83 6.62 5.21
CA LYS A 95 -5.46 5.40 5.97
C LYS A 95 -3.94 5.22 6.08
N VAL A 96 -3.23 5.46 4.99
CA VAL A 96 -1.76 5.32 4.96
C VAL A 96 -1.11 6.40 5.82
N GLU A 97 -1.60 7.64 5.79
CA GLU A 97 -1.06 8.73 6.61
C GLU A 97 -1.36 8.52 8.11
N GLU A 98 -2.54 8.00 8.46
CA GLU A 98 -2.88 7.57 9.82
C GLU A 98 -1.92 6.48 10.33
N GLU A 99 -1.69 5.43 9.54
CA GLU A 99 -0.75 4.37 9.93
C GLU A 99 0.70 4.88 10.05
N LYS A 100 1.12 5.77 9.14
CA LYS A 100 2.44 6.42 9.20
C LYS A 100 2.61 7.26 10.46
N THR A 101 1.62 8.10 10.80
CA THR A 101 1.66 8.91 12.02
C THR A 101 1.63 8.03 13.27
N ARG A 102 0.80 6.98 13.29
CA ARG A 102 0.75 5.97 14.36
C ARG A 102 2.11 5.28 14.56
N LEU A 103 2.74 4.82 13.48
CA LEU A 103 4.06 4.19 13.55
C LEU A 103 5.14 5.17 14.00
N SER A 104 5.12 6.41 13.50
CA SER A 104 6.06 7.45 13.91
C SER A 104 6.00 7.71 15.41
N THR A 105 4.78 7.86 15.96
CA THR A 105 4.62 8.08 17.41
C THR A 105 5.08 6.88 18.24
N LEU A 106 4.83 5.65 17.77
CA LEU A 106 5.34 4.44 18.43
C LEU A 106 6.87 4.39 18.43
N CYS A 107 7.51 4.73 17.30
CA CYS A 107 8.96 4.83 17.20
C CYS A 107 9.53 5.85 18.18
N ASP A 108 8.93 7.04 18.29
CA ASP A 108 9.36 8.07 19.23
C ASP A 108 9.21 7.62 20.69
N GLN A 109 8.11 6.94 21.03
CA GLN A 109 7.91 6.36 22.36
C GLN A 109 8.95 5.29 22.69
N LEU A 110 9.24 4.37 21.76
CA LEU A 110 10.25 3.33 21.95
C LEU A 110 11.66 3.93 22.10
N LYS A 111 11.99 4.94 21.29
CA LYS A 111 13.26 5.67 21.37
C LYS A 111 13.43 6.35 22.73
N SER A 112 12.35 6.95 23.25
CA SER A 112 12.33 7.55 24.58
C SER A 112 12.54 6.50 25.69
N LYS A 113 11.80 5.38 25.63
CA LYS A 113 11.96 4.26 26.59
C LYS A 113 13.38 3.69 26.58
N LEU A 114 13.97 3.49 25.40
CA LEU A 114 15.37 3.04 25.27
C LEU A 114 16.33 4.03 25.93
N LYS A 115 16.14 5.33 25.71
CA LYS A 115 16.99 6.36 26.34
C LYS A 115 16.88 6.34 27.86
N MET A 116 15.66 6.21 28.40
CA MET A 116 15.42 6.11 29.85
C MET A 116 16.06 4.86 30.46
N LEU A 117 15.86 3.69 29.84
CA LEU A 117 16.47 2.44 30.32
C LEU A 117 18.00 2.50 30.25
N LYS A 118 18.55 3.14 29.21
CA LYS A 118 19.98 3.34 29.07
C LYS A 118 20.54 4.22 30.19
N THR A 119 19.86 5.32 30.53
CA THR A 119 20.26 6.17 31.67
C THR A 119 20.11 5.47 33.01
N GLU A 120 19.03 4.72 33.22
CA GLU A 120 18.82 3.97 34.46
C GLU A 120 19.88 2.89 34.68
N MET A 121 20.30 2.21 33.61
CA MET A 121 21.41 1.26 33.66
C MET A 121 22.72 1.96 34.00
N ASP A 122 22.98 3.12 33.38
CA ASP A 122 24.20 3.89 33.65
C ASP A 122 24.21 4.46 35.08
N ASP A 123 23.06 4.77 35.69
CA ASP A 123 22.93 5.25 37.07
C ASP A 123 23.05 4.11 38.11
N LYS A 124 22.65 2.89 37.76
CA LYS A 124 22.76 1.69 38.61
C LYS A 124 24.16 1.06 38.56
N GLU A 125 24.96 1.35 37.52
CA GLU A 125 26.32 0.85 37.40
C GLU A 125 27.19 1.47 38.51
N ASP A 126 27.83 0.64 39.34
CA ASP A 126 28.75 1.11 40.37
C ASP A 126 29.84 1.97 39.70
N SER A 127 30.00 3.20 40.19
CA SER A 127 30.98 4.17 39.71
C SER A 127 32.39 3.57 39.56
N ALA A 128 32.77 2.62 40.42
CA ALA A 128 34.04 1.92 40.35
C ALA A 128 34.13 0.99 39.12
N LEU A 129 33.10 0.18 38.88
CA LEU A 129 33.02 -0.71 37.71
C LEU A 129 32.99 0.09 36.40
N ARG A 130 32.27 1.21 36.38
CA ARG A 130 32.23 2.11 35.22
C ARG A 130 33.61 2.69 34.91
N GLN A 131 34.36 3.09 35.94
CA GLN A 131 35.73 3.59 35.78
C GLN A 131 36.68 2.50 35.25
N GLU A 132 36.57 1.27 35.77
CA GLU A 132 37.37 0.14 35.29
C GLU A 132 37.07 -0.20 33.83
N ARG A 133 35.79 -0.21 33.45
CA ARG A 133 35.35 -0.41 32.06
C ARG A 133 35.88 0.67 31.11
N MET A 134 35.91 1.93 31.54
CA MET A 134 36.54 3.01 30.75
C MET A 134 38.04 2.82 30.58
N LYS A 135 38.75 2.38 31.64
CA LYS A 135 40.19 2.08 31.55
C LYS A 135 40.47 0.93 30.57
N LEU A 136 39.68 -0.15 30.64
CA LEU A 136 39.80 -1.28 29.72
C LEU A 136 39.54 -0.86 28.28
N ARG A 137 38.50 -0.06 28.04
CA ARG A 137 38.22 0.49 26.70
C ARG A 137 39.37 1.34 26.18
N ASN A 138 39.95 2.22 27.00
CA ASN A 138 41.10 3.05 26.58
C ASN A 138 42.34 2.20 26.28
N LEU A 139 42.56 1.11 27.04
CA LEU A 139 43.61 0.15 26.74
C LEU A 139 43.37 -0.53 25.40
N ARG A 140 42.13 -1.00 25.13
CA ARG A 140 41.74 -1.59 23.85
C ARG A 140 41.90 -0.63 22.67
N VAL A 141 41.60 0.67 22.84
CA VAL A 141 41.87 1.69 21.82
C VAL A 141 43.37 1.79 21.54
N SER A 142 44.18 1.86 22.59
CA SER A 142 45.64 1.95 22.47
C SER A 142 46.23 0.70 21.78
N LEU A 143 45.74 -0.48 22.15
CA LEU A 143 46.09 -1.75 21.51
C LEU A 143 45.62 -1.80 20.06
N GLY A 144 44.41 -1.33 19.74
CA GLY A 144 43.92 -1.25 18.37
C GLY A 144 44.83 -0.42 17.47
N HIS A 145 45.27 0.75 17.93
CA HIS A 145 46.26 1.56 17.20
C HIS A 145 47.59 0.83 17.02
N LEU A 146 48.05 0.08 18.02
CA LEU A 146 49.24 -0.73 17.89
C LEU A 146 49.04 -1.89 16.89
N LEU A 147 47.90 -2.57 16.91
CA LEU A 147 47.58 -3.67 16.01
C LEU A 147 47.57 -3.26 14.55
N VAL A 148 47.20 -2.01 14.22
CA VAL A 148 47.31 -1.48 12.85
C VAL A 148 48.74 -1.57 12.30
N SER A 149 49.77 -1.50 13.15
CA SER A 149 51.16 -1.68 12.70
C SER A 149 51.49 -3.11 12.27
N PHE A 150 50.78 -4.11 12.81
CA PHE A 150 50.89 -5.52 12.43
C PHE A 150 49.89 -5.91 11.34
N MET A 151 48.74 -5.23 11.30
CA MET A 151 47.63 -5.45 10.37
C MET A 151 47.19 -4.13 9.72
N PRO A 152 47.88 -3.65 8.66
CA PRO A 152 47.58 -2.36 8.04
C PRO A 152 46.17 -2.27 7.43
N ALA A 153 45.52 -3.40 7.15
CA ALA A 153 44.16 -3.47 6.64
C ALA A 153 43.09 -3.33 7.75
N LEU A 154 43.47 -3.27 9.03
CA LEU A 154 42.54 -3.11 10.14
C LEU A 154 41.99 -1.68 10.17
N SER A 155 40.69 -1.52 9.90
CA SER A 155 40.00 -0.24 10.03
C SER A 155 39.40 -0.08 11.43
N LEU A 156 39.97 0.84 12.22
CA LEU A 156 39.52 1.10 13.60
C LEU A 156 38.16 1.81 13.70
N GLU A 157 37.68 2.45 12.62
CA GLU A 157 36.38 3.13 12.61
C GLU A 157 35.21 2.15 12.79
N GLN A 158 35.40 0.90 12.39
CA GLN A 158 34.36 -0.14 12.42
C GLN A 158 34.43 -1.01 13.68
N VAL A 159 35.40 -0.75 14.58
CA VAL A 159 35.65 -1.59 15.75
C VAL A 159 34.92 -1.05 16.98
N ASP A 160 34.09 -1.89 17.61
CA ASP A 160 33.55 -1.61 18.93
C ASP A 160 34.56 -2.00 20.03
N PHE A 161 35.26 -1.01 20.57
CA PHE A 161 36.22 -1.17 21.67
C PHE A 161 35.59 -1.58 23.02
N SER A 162 34.26 -1.64 23.09
CA SER A 162 33.56 -2.18 24.26
C SER A 162 33.49 -3.71 24.24
N SER A 163 33.75 -4.32 23.08
CA SER A 163 33.77 -5.76 22.87
C SER A 163 35.19 -6.35 22.98
N ASP A 164 35.27 -7.68 22.94
CA ASP A 164 36.53 -8.43 23.07
C ASP A 164 37.28 -8.63 21.73
N ILE A 165 36.82 -7.98 20.65
CA ILE A 165 37.40 -8.12 19.30
C ILE A 165 38.89 -7.77 19.29
N ILE A 166 39.29 -6.70 19.97
CA ILE A 166 40.70 -6.31 20.06
C ILE A 166 41.55 -7.38 20.77
N ASP A 167 40.99 -8.04 21.78
CA ASP A 167 41.71 -9.07 22.55
C ASP A 167 41.92 -10.33 21.69
N GLU A 168 40.91 -10.72 20.90
CA GLU A 168 41.02 -11.83 19.94
C GLU A 168 41.98 -11.53 18.78
N LEU A 169 41.95 -10.32 18.23
CA LEU A 169 42.91 -9.89 17.21
C LEU A 169 44.35 -9.89 17.77
N LEU A 170 44.54 -9.36 18.98
CA LEU A 170 45.84 -9.38 19.64
C LEU A 170 46.36 -10.80 19.84
N LYS A 171 45.49 -11.72 20.24
CA LYS A 171 45.84 -13.14 20.40
C LYS A 171 46.27 -13.78 19.07
N GLN A 172 45.59 -13.48 17.97
CA GLN A 172 45.96 -13.98 16.63
C GLN A 172 47.33 -13.44 16.22
N VAL A 173 47.56 -12.13 16.31
CA VAL A 173 48.84 -11.50 15.98
C VAL A 173 49.97 -12.08 16.85
N LEU A 174 49.75 -12.27 18.15
CA LEU A 174 50.73 -12.88 19.04
C LEU A 174 51.06 -14.34 18.65
N GLN A 175 50.07 -15.12 18.22
CA GLN A 175 50.31 -16.48 17.72
C GLN A 175 51.17 -16.47 16.45
N GLU A 176 50.91 -15.56 15.51
CA GLU A 176 51.69 -15.45 14.27
C GLU A 176 53.15 -15.00 14.52
N VAL A 177 53.34 -14.00 15.39
CA VAL A 177 54.69 -13.49 15.74
C VAL A 177 55.52 -14.53 16.50
N THR A 178 54.89 -15.30 17.39
CA THR A 178 55.58 -16.35 18.15
C THR A 178 55.88 -17.58 17.30
N GLN A 179 54.99 -17.97 16.38
CA GLN A 179 55.25 -19.07 15.44
C GLN A 179 56.35 -18.71 14.45
N SER A 180 56.39 -17.47 13.94
CA SER A 180 57.44 -17.01 13.02
C SER A 180 58.82 -16.88 13.67
N SER A 181 58.92 -16.75 15.00
CA SER A 181 60.20 -16.68 15.73
C SER A 181 60.79 -18.05 16.12
N VAL A 182 60.07 -19.14 15.91
CA VAL A 182 60.49 -20.52 16.26
C VAL A 182 60.98 -21.31 15.03
N THR A 183 60.94 -20.71 13.85
CA THR A 183 61.50 -21.21 12.58
C THR A 183 62.75 -20.44 12.18
#